data_AF-A0A8B0SGP0-F1
#
_entry.id   AF-A0A8B0SGP0-F1
#
_cell.length_a   1.000
_cell.length_b   1.000
_cell.length_c   1.000
_cell.angle_alpha   90.00
_cell.angle_beta   90.00
_cell.angle_gamma   90.00
#
_symmetry.space_group_name_H-M   'P 1'
#
loop_
_entity.id
_entity.type
_entity.pdbx_description
1 polymer ?
#
loop_
_entity_poly.entity_id
_entity_poly.type
_entity_poly.pdbx_seq_one_letter_code
_entity_poly.pdbx_strand_id
1 'polypeptide(L)'
;MNAGTDKWWVGVLALVIAVVGGFSVHFMSNSNSAPAAEPSTATTTTTKTTTAAPQPEAPATPTVAAAPPITSDYQSARYDPIHFKPAIDKATDADCLKCHQEVLDTNTRDASPAGLKKVSTLAWYQTLDTYDGEQMTFHQRHLTAPFIKKVANMSCTTCHQGNNPRDEVSGTAADSPTDLTMRKMVDPNTCLMCHGQFPYQNMGLPGPWHESGVGFQNNCLLCHAAIRTTRHKVNFLNAAGIEQEGVANSDSCYGCHGGRAWYRTSFPYPRHAWPGAGATVPEWAKDRPTESDLRFLIEGSKP
;
A
#
# COMPACT_ATOMS: atom_id res chain seq x y z
N MET A 1 42.81 24.57 -58.21
CA MET A 1 41.35 24.40 -58.25
C MET A 1 40.88 24.57 -56.80
N ASN A 2 40.71 25.81 -56.32
CA ASN A 2 39.42 26.54 -56.23
C ASN A 2 38.32 25.65 -55.63
N ALA A 3 37.58 26.00 -54.57
CA ALA A 3 37.47 27.17 -53.71
C ALA A 3 36.64 26.71 -52.48
N GLY A 4 36.96 27.13 -51.26
CA GLY A 4 36.24 28.21 -50.55
C GLY A 4 35.33 27.61 -49.45
N THR A 5 35.17 28.15 -48.25
CA THR A 5 35.62 29.41 -47.64
C THR A 5 35.47 29.33 -46.12
N ASP A 6 36.26 30.15 -45.45
CA ASP A 6 36.50 30.26 -44.02
C ASP A 6 35.37 30.84 -43.15
N LYS A 7 35.48 30.48 -41.86
CA LYS A 7 35.34 31.28 -40.62
C LYS A 7 34.80 32.71 -40.74
N TRP A 8 33.83 33.08 -39.87
CA TRP A 8 33.84 34.36 -39.14
C TRP A 8 33.30 34.20 -37.71
N TRP A 9 33.95 34.93 -36.81
CA TRP A 9 33.79 35.02 -35.35
C TRP A 9 32.91 36.25 -34.98
N VAL A 10 32.56 36.34 -33.68
CA VAL A 10 32.02 37.51 -32.93
C VAL A 10 30.52 37.80 -33.18
N GLY A 11 29.62 38.00 -32.21
CA GLY A 11 29.68 38.15 -30.76
C GLY A 11 28.45 38.95 -30.29
N VAL A 12 27.90 38.55 -29.14
CA VAL A 12 27.13 39.35 -28.16
C VAL A 12 25.87 40.12 -28.61
N LEU A 13 24.70 39.69 -28.11
CA LEU A 13 23.83 40.59 -27.34
C LEU A 13 22.98 39.79 -26.33
N ALA A 14 23.34 39.91 -25.05
CA ALA A 14 22.48 39.52 -23.95
C ALA A 14 21.39 40.58 -23.79
N LEU A 15 20.12 40.20 -23.99
CA LEU A 15 18.98 41.02 -23.61
C LEU A 15 18.40 40.48 -22.31
N VAL A 16 18.81 41.07 -21.20
CA VAL A 16 18.14 40.93 -19.90
C VAL A 16 16.92 41.85 -19.93
N ILE A 17 15.73 41.28 -20.06
CA ILE A 17 14.48 42.00 -19.72
C ILE A 17 14.09 41.56 -18.32
N ALA A 18 14.33 42.46 -17.36
CA ALA A 18 13.74 42.39 -16.04
C ALA A 18 12.28 42.87 -16.13
N VAL A 19 11.32 41.94 -16.10
CA VAL A 19 9.93 42.28 -15.79
C VAL A 19 9.76 42.14 -14.28
N VAL A 20 9.91 43.27 -13.59
CA VAL A 20 9.43 43.45 -12.22
C VAL A 20 7.91 43.64 -12.32
N GLY A 21 7.17 42.55 -12.18
CA GLY A 21 5.72 42.53 -12.05
C GLY A 21 5.36 41.85 -10.74
N GLY A 22 5.08 42.65 -9.71
CA GLY A 22 4.63 42.15 -8.41
C GLY A 22 3.30 41.43 -8.54
N PHE A 23 3.32 40.10 -8.40
CA PHE A 23 2.14 39.33 -8.09
C PHE A 23 1.88 39.42 -6.59
N SER A 24 1.08 40.41 -6.19
CA SER A 24 0.41 40.42 -4.90
C SER A 24 -0.57 39.26 -4.86
N VAL A 25 -0.20 38.18 -4.18
CA VAL A 25 -1.12 37.08 -3.87
C VAL A 25 -2.11 37.60 -2.82
N HIS A 26 -3.30 38.00 -3.25
CA HIS A 26 -4.42 38.23 -2.35
C HIS A 26 -4.83 36.87 -1.77
N PHE A 27 -4.45 36.62 -0.52
CA PHE A 27 -5.11 35.64 0.33
C PHE A 27 -6.52 36.14 0.63
N MET A 28 -7.51 35.72 -0.17
CA MET A 28 -8.89 35.76 0.27
C MET A 28 -9.13 34.54 1.17
N SER A 29 -9.13 34.79 2.49
CA SER A 29 -9.76 33.91 3.48
C SER A 29 -11.22 33.70 3.07
N ASN A 30 -11.55 32.54 2.53
CA ASN A 30 -12.94 32.13 2.38
C ASN A 30 -13.34 31.33 3.63
N SER A 31 -13.75 32.06 4.67
CA SER A 31 -14.38 31.49 5.86
C SER A 31 -15.85 31.21 5.56
N ASN A 32 -16.14 30.11 4.86
CA ASN A 32 -17.51 29.57 4.81
C ASN A 32 -17.70 28.55 5.92
N SER A 33 -18.03 29.07 7.10
CA SER A 33 -18.67 28.31 8.17
C SER A 33 -20.08 27.93 7.70
N ALA A 34 -20.29 26.65 7.39
CA ALA A 34 -21.64 26.11 7.24
C ALA A 34 -22.32 26.09 8.64
N PRO A 35 -23.55 26.62 8.79
CA PRO A 35 -24.27 26.51 10.06
C PRO A 35 -24.73 25.06 10.28
N ALA A 36 -24.67 24.65 11.55
CA ALA A 36 -25.13 23.37 12.04
C ALA A 36 -26.63 23.18 11.76
N ALA A 37 -27.02 21.98 11.33
CA ALA A 37 -28.42 21.61 11.21
C ALA A 37 -29.02 21.41 12.60
N GLU A 38 -29.99 22.25 12.96
CA GLU A 38 -30.86 22.07 14.12
C GLU A 38 -31.94 21.00 13.85
N PRO A 39 -32.42 20.30 14.90
CA PRO A 39 -33.32 19.16 14.76
C PRO A 39 -34.74 19.60 14.40
N SER A 40 -35.26 19.08 13.29
CA SER A 40 -36.64 19.33 12.87
C SER A 40 -37.61 18.54 13.75
N THR A 41 -38.45 19.29 14.47
CA THR A 41 -39.59 18.83 15.26
C THR A 41 -40.64 18.13 14.41
N ALA A 42 -41.05 16.94 14.87
CA ALA A 42 -42.18 16.19 14.34
C ALA A 42 -43.47 17.04 14.40
N THR A 43 -44.09 17.27 13.25
CA THR A 43 -45.49 17.73 13.15
C THR A 43 -46.32 16.61 12.56
N THR A 44 -47.18 16.03 13.39
CA THR A 44 -48.22 15.09 13.01
C THR A 44 -49.25 15.82 12.16
N THR A 45 -49.31 15.52 10.87
CA THR A 45 -50.41 15.95 9.99
C THR A 45 -51.21 14.73 9.56
N THR A 46 -52.41 14.64 10.12
CA THR A 46 -53.48 13.71 9.74
C THR A 46 -53.90 13.96 8.30
N THR A 47 -53.58 13.05 7.38
CA THR A 47 -54.09 13.11 6.00
C THR A 47 -55.33 12.25 5.84
N LYS A 48 -56.43 12.96 5.56
CA LYS A 48 -57.76 12.51 5.23
C LYS A 48 -57.76 11.68 3.93
N THR A 49 -58.34 10.49 3.99
CA THR A 49 -58.60 9.60 2.85
C THR A 49 -59.36 10.34 1.76
N THR A 50 -58.76 10.46 0.58
CA THR A 50 -59.45 10.88 -0.65
C THR A 50 -59.26 9.80 -1.69
N THR A 51 -60.37 9.16 -2.06
CA THR A 51 -60.46 8.12 -3.07
C THR A 51 -60.11 8.69 -4.45
N ALA A 52 -59.07 8.18 -5.09
CA ALA A 52 -58.70 8.51 -6.47
C ALA A 52 -58.86 7.27 -7.37
N ALA A 53 -59.43 7.50 -8.56
CA ALA A 53 -59.70 6.54 -9.63
C ALA A 53 -58.39 5.92 -10.20
N PRO A 54 -58.47 4.73 -10.85
CA PRO A 54 -57.28 3.98 -11.25
C PRO A 54 -56.53 4.65 -12.40
N GLN A 55 -55.22 4.88 -12.23
CA GLN A 55 -54.30 5.23 -13.31
C GLN A 55 -53.80 3.98 -14.06
N PRO A 56 -53.44 4.09 -15.36
CA PRO A 56 -52.92 2.98 -16.14
C PRO A 56 -51.56 2.50 -15.63
N GLU A 57 -51.41 1.17 -15.62
CA GLU A 57 -50.27 0.40 -15.14
C GLU A 57 -48.97 0.75 -15.91
N ALA A 58 -47.94 1.18 -15.18
CA ALA A 58 -46.60 1.36 -15.71
C ALA A 58 -45.93 -0.02 -15.93
N PRO A 59 -45.13 -0.21 -16.99
CA PRO A 59 -44.55 -1.52 -17.30
C PRO A 59 -43.55 -1.96 -16.22
N ALA A 60 -43.67 -3.23 -15.83
CA ALA A 60 -42.90 -3.88 -14.78
C ALA A 60 -41.38 -3.79 -15.01
N THR A 61 -40.67 -3.34 -13.98
CA THR A 61 -39.22 -3.49 -13.84
C THR A 61 -38.85 -4.98 -13.88
N PRO A 62 -37.80 -5.39 -14.61
CA PRO A 62 -37.39 -6.78 -14.64
C PRO A 62 -36.92 -7.20 -13.26
N THR A 63 -37.59 -8.23 -12.72
CA THR A 63 -37.29 -8.86 -11.44
C THR A 63 -35.85 -9.38 -11.47
N VAL A 64 -34.97 -8.78 -10.66
CA VAL A 64 -33.66 -9.37 -10.38
C VAL A 64 -33.91 -10.71 -9.71
N ALA A 65 -33.47 -11.80 -10.35
CA ALA A 65 -33.54 -13.13 -9.77
C ALA A 65 -32.86 -13.11 -8.39
N ALA A 66 -33.62 -13.45 -7.35
CA ALA A 66 -33.08 -13.58 -6.01
C ALA A 66 -31.97 -14.62 -6.03
N ALA A 67 -30.78 -14.24 -5.54
CA ALA A 67 -29.70 -15.17 -5.31
C ALA A 67 -30.19 -16.33 -4.42
N PRO A 68 -29.74 -17.58 -4.66
CA PRO A 68 -30.14 -18.72 -3.84
C PRO A 68 -29.85 -18.44 -2.36
N PRO A 69 -30.71 -18.92 -1.44
CA PRO A 69 -30.53 -18.69 -0.02
C PRO A 69 -29.21 -19.32 0.43
N ILE A 70 -28.32 -18.48 0.97
CA ILE A 70 -27.12 -18.94 1.67
C ILE A 70 -27.62 -19.75 2.87
N THR A 71 -27.42 -21.07 2.85
CA THR A 71 -27.86 -21.98 3.92
C THR A 71 -26.96 -21.92 5.17
N SER A 72 -25.88 -21.14 5.15
CA SER A 72 -25.05 -20.84 6.31
C SER A 72 -25.37 -19.46 6.85
N ASP A 73 -25.80 -19.37 8.10
CA ASP A 73 -25.85 -18.09 8.82
C ASP A 73 -24.45 -17.43 8.80
N TYR A 74 -24.38 -16.12 8.60
CA TYR A 74 -23.12 -15.35 8.55
C TYR A 74 -22.19 -15.67 9.74
N GLN A 75 -22.76 -15.90 10.93
CA GLN A 75 -21.95 -16.29 12.10
C GLN A 75 -21.32 -17.66 11.90
N SER A 76 -22.07 -18.67 11.47
CA SER A 76 -21.50 -19.99 11.17
C SER A 76 -20.39 -19.97 10.11
N ALA A 77 -20.50 -19.13 9.07
CA ALA A 77 -19.45 -18.96 8.06
C ALA A 77 -18.17 -18.29 8.63
N ARG A 78 -18.31 -17.38 9.60
CA ARG A 78 -17.18 -16.74 10.30
C ARG A 78 -16.36 -17.74 11.13
N TYR A 79 -16.99 -18.81 11.60
CA TYR A 79 -16.35 -19.84 12.42
C TYR A 79 -15.88 -21.07 11.64
N ASP A 80 -15.78 -20.99 10.30
CA ASP A 80 -15.19 -22.07 9.52
C ASP A 80 -13.78 -22.41 10.02
N PRO A 81 -13.43 -23.70 10.21
CA PRO A 81 -12.12 -24.12 10.70
C PRO A 81 -10.93 -23.51 9.95
N ILE A 82 -11.07 -23.17 8.66
CA ILE A 82 -10.00 -22.55 7.88
C ILE A 82 -9.55 -21.20 8.44
N HIS A 83 -10.39 -20.50 9.20
CA HIS A 83 -10.06 -19.20 9.79
C HIS A 83 -9.24 -19.29 11.09
N PHE A 84 -8.94 -20.49 11.57
CA PHE A 84 -8.27 -20.70 12.86
C PHE A 84 -6.95 -21.46 12.67
N LYS A 85 -6.01 -21.24 13.59
CA LYS A 85 -4.79 -22.06 13.64
C LYS A 85 -5.12 -23.48 14.12
N PRO A 86 -4.48 -24.52 13.55
CA PRO A 86 -3.38 -24.46 12.58
C PRO A 86 -3.83 -24.47 11.10
N ALA A 87 -5.14 -24.50 10.80
CA ALA A 87 -5.64 -24.71 9.44
C ALA A 87 -5.28 -23.54 8.50
N ILE A 88 -5.47 -22.30 8.94
CA ILE A 88 -5.13 -21.09 8.18
C ILE A 88 -3.64 -21.03 7.79
N ASP A 89 -2.74 -21.49 8.67
CA ASP A 89 -1.29 -21.44 8.43
C ASP A 89 -0.87 -22.37 7.28
N LYS A 90 -1.75 -23.32 6.89
CA LYS A 90 -1.56 -24.25 5.79
C LYS A 90 -2.45 -23.96 4.58
N ALA A 91 -3.33 -22.96 4.68
CA ALA A 91 -4.26 -22.63 3.61
C ALA A 91 -3.51 -22.07 2.39
N THR A 92 -3.93 -22.49 1.21
CA THR A 92 -3.45 -21.91 -0.05
C THR A 92 -4.36 -20.76 -0.48
N ASP A 93 -3.88 -19.89 -1.37
CA ASP A 93 -4.73 -18.85 -1.98
C ASP A 93 -5.98 -19.47 -2.64
N ALA A 94 -5.85 -20.65 -3.25
CA ALA A 94 -6.97 -21.36 -3.84
C ALA A 94 -8.01 -21.80 -2.79
N ASP A 95 -7.60 -22.10 -1.56
CA ASP A 95 -8.54 -22.42 -0.48
C ASP A 95 -9.29 -21.18 -0.01
N CYS A 96 -8.59 -20.05 0.12
CA CYS A 96 -9.20 -18.77 0.50
C CYS A 96 -10.17 -18.27 -0.58
N LEU A 97 -9.76 -18.33 -1.84
CA LEU A 97 -10.51 -17.77 -2.98
C LEU A 97 -11.77 -18.59 -3.34
N LYS A 98 -11.95 -19.81 -2.82
CA LYS A 98 -13.23 -20.55 -2.96
C LYS A 98 -14.42 -19.74 -2.44
N CYS A 99 -14.21 -18.96 -1.37
CA CYS A 99 -15.24 -18.13 -0.76
C CYS A 99 -14.98 -16.63 -0.92
N HIS A 100 -13.73 -16.23 -1.17
CA HIS A 100 -13.28 -14.83 -1.21
C HIS A 100 -12.87 -14.33 -2.60
N GLN A 101 -13.33 -14.98 -3.67
CA GLN A 101 -12.97 -14.59 -5.04
C GLN A 101 -13.29 -13.11 -5.34
N GLU A 102 -14.28 -12.52 -4.66
CA GLU A 102 -14.68 -11.13 -4.83
C GLU A 102 -13.54 -10.14 -4.61
N VAL A 103 -12.52 -10.50 -3.80
CA VAL A 103 -11.39 -9.61 -3.52
C VAL A 103 -10.49 -9.39 -4.74
N LEU A 104 -10.51 -10.32 -5.70
CA LEU A 104 -9.77 -10.22 -6.96
C LEU A 104 -10.66 -9.80 -8.13
N ASP A 105 -11.93 -10.14 -8.11
CA ASP A 105 -12.85 -9.87 -9.22
C ASP A 105 -13.46 -8.45 -9.16
N THR A 106 -13.52 -7.86 -7.97
CA THR A 106 -14.04 -6.49 -7.80
C THR A 106 -13.07 -5.49 -8.39
N ASN A 107 -13.50 -4.77 -9.42
CA ASN A 107 -12.73 -3.69 -10.03
C ASN A 107 -13.02 -2.32 -9.41
N THR A 108 -12.11 -1.39 -9.62
CA THR A 108 -12.32 0.03 -9.30
C THR A 108 -13.46 0.60 -10.12
N ARG A 109 -14.31 1.42 -9.50
CA ARG A 109 -15.45 2.07 -10.17
C ARG A 109 -14.97 2.96 -11.32
N ASP A 110 -15.75 3.05 -12.39
CA ASP A 110 -15.42 3.91 -13.53
C ASP A 110 -15.48 5.40 -13.20
N ALA A 111 -16.28 5.77 -12.18
CA ALA A 111 -16.28 7.09 -11.59
C ALA A 111 -16.39 7.04 -10.07
N SER A 112 -15.78 8.01 -9.39
CA SER A 112 -15.98 8.23 -7.95
C SER A 112 -17.42 8.69 -7.67
N PRO A 113 -17.90 8.61 -6.42
CA PRO A 113 -19.18 9.21 -6.03
C PRO A 113 -19.30 10.71 -6.34
N ALA A 114 -18.17 11.42 -6.46
CA ALA A 114 -18.11 12.83 -6.85
C ALA A 114 -18.01 13.05 -8.38
N GLY A 115 -18.13 12.00 -9.19
CA GLY A 115 -18.13 12.08 -10.65
C GLY A 115 -16.75 12.12 -11.33
N LEU A 116 -15.65 11.97 -10.57
CA LEU A 116 -14.31 11.91 -11.16
C LEU A 116 -14.10 10.58 -11.88
N LYS A 117 -13.76 10.62 -13.16
CA LYS A 117 -13.56 9.41 -13.97
C LYS A 117 -12.22 8.75 -13.63
N LYS A 118 -12.23 7.41 -13.52
CA LYS A 118 -11.03 6.59 -13.32
C LYS A 118 -9.95 6.88 -14.36
N VAL A 119 -10.33 6.93 -15.64
CA VAL A 119 -9.41 7.17 -16.78
C VAL A 119 -8.79 8.56 -16.80
N SER A 120 -9.36 9.53 -16.07
CA SER A 120 -8.83 10.90 -15.97
C SER A 120 -8.15 11.16 -14.63
N THR A 121 -7.88 10.11 -13.84
CA THR A 121 -7.25 10.23 -12.52
C THR A 121 -6.16 9.19 -12.35
N LEU A 122 -5.09 9.57 -11.67
CA LEU A 122 -4.05 8.65 -11.23
C LEU A 122 -4.24 8.38 -9.75
N ALA A 123 -4.17 7.11 -9.37
CA ALA A 123 -3.91 6.75 -7.98
C ALA A 123 -2.48 7.18 -7.62
N TRP A 124 -2.26 7.50 -6.35
CA TRP A 124 -0.94 7.97 -5.86
C TRP A 124 0.22 7.01 -6.18
N TYR A 125 -0.05 5.70 -6.32
CA TYR A 125 0.98 4.75 -6.69
C TYR A 125 1.35 4.77 -8.18
N GLN A 126 0.48 5.25 -9.06
CA GLN A 126 0.71 5.29 -10.51
C GLN A 126 1.58 6.47 -10.95
N THR A 127 2.07 7.29 -10.01
CA THR A 127 2.96 8.41 -10.33
C THR A 127 4.39 7.99 -10.70
N LEU A 128 4.68 6.68 -10.71
CA LEU A 128 5.98 6.12 -11.09
C LEU A 128 5.74 5.01 -12.12
N ASP A 129 6.58 4.95 -13.14
CA ASP A 129 6.49 3.97 -14.24
C ASP A 129 6.52 2.52 -13.75
N THR A 130 7.18 2.26 -12.61
CA THR A 130 7.22 0.94 -11.94
C THR A 130 5.82 0.39 -11.63
N TYR A 131 4.81 1.24 -11.49
CA TYR A 131 3.44 0.87 -11.14
C TYR A 131 2.41 1.33 -12.19
N ASP A 132 2.85 1.45 -13.45
CA ASP A 132 1.96 1.77 -14.56
C ASP A 132 0.91 0.66 -14.80
N GLY A 133 -0.18 1.03 -15.47
CA GLY A 133 -1.33 0.17 -15.76
C GLY A 133 -2.64 0.70 -15.17
N GLU A 134 -3.70 -0.09 -15.24
CA GLU A 134 -5.01 0.30 -14.71
C GLU A 134 -5.03 0.43 -13.18
N GLN A 135 -5.96 1.24 -12.67
CA GLN A 135 -6.20 1.33 -11.23
C GLN A 135 -6.72 0.00 -10.69
N MET A 136 -5.91 -0.66 -9.87
CA MET A 136 -6.20 -1.92 -9.21
C MET A 136 -6.64 -1.72 -7.75
N THR A 137 -7.47 -2.63 -7.24
CA THR A 137 -7.83 -2.69 -5.82
C THR A 137 -6.66 -3.15 -4.96
N PHE A 138 -6.81 -3.08 -3.63
CA PHE A 138 -5.75 -3.45 -2.70
C PHE A 138 -5.21 -4.86 -2.95
N HIS A 139 -6.07 -5.89 -3.03
CA HIS A 139 -5.62 -7.27 -3.21
C HIS A 139 -5.02 -7.51 -4.60
N GLN A 140 -5.66 -6.97 -5.65
CA GLN A 140 -5.11 -7.02 -7.01
C GLN A 140 -3.68 -6.46 -7.07
N ARG A 141 -3.42 -5.32 -6.41
CA ARG A 141 -2.07 -4.74 -6.39
C ARG A 141 -1.01 -5.61 -5.73
N HIS A 142 -1.38 -6.39 -4.73
CA HIS A 142 -0.45 -7.21 -3.96
C HIS A 142 -0.31 -8.62 -4.51
N LEU A 143 -1.29 -9.13 -5.26
CA LEU A 143 -1.28 -10.51 -5.76
C LEU A 143 -1.17 -10.61 -7.28
N THR A 144 -1.71 -9.64 -8.02
CA THR A 144 -1.90 -9.79 -9.48
C THR A 144 -1.16 -8.77 -10.33
N ALA A 145 -0.75 -7.63 -9.77
CA ALA A 145 -0.08 -6.57 -10.52
C ALA A 145 1.21 -7.06 -11.22
N PRO A 146 1.54 -6.55 -12.43
CA PRO A 146 2.72 -7.01 -13.15
C PRO A 146 4.02 -6.87 -12.35
N PHE A 147 4.22 -5.73 -11.67
CA PHE A 147 5.41 -5.50 -10.87
C PHE A 147 5.51 -6.45 -9.67
N ILE A 148 4.41 -6.64 -8.91
CA ILE A 148 4.45 -7.46 -7.70
C ILE A 148 4.77 -8.93 -8.02
N LYS A 149 4.27 -9.44 -9.16
CA LYS A 149 4.61 -10.79 -9.65
C LYS A 149 6.09 -11.00 -9.96
N LYS A 150 6.84 -9.93 -10.20
CA LYS A 150 8.29 -10.01 -10.39
C LYS A 150 9.03 -10.05 -9.05
N VAL A 151 8.59 -9.27 -8.07
CA VAL A 151 9.38 -8.96 -6.86
C VAL A 151 8.89 -9.65 -5.59
N ALA A 152 7.70 -10.26 -5.60
CA ALA A 152 7.11 -10.87 -4.42
C ALA A 152 6.43 -12.21 -4.72
N ASN A 153 6.33 -13.03 -3.68
CA ASN A 153 5.63 -14.32 -3.63
C ASN A 153 4.57 -14.28 -2.52
N MET A 154 3.89 -13.14 -2.36
CA MET A 154 2.88 -12.97 -1.32
C MET A 154 1.67 -13.86 -1.58
N SER A 155 1.10 -14.36 -0.48
CA SER A 155 -0.11 -15.16 -0.42
C SER A 155 -1.13 -14.49 0.50
N CYS A 156 -2.38 -14.97 0.50
CA CYS A 156 -3.39 -14.59 1.47
C CYS A 156 -2.84 -14.68 2.92
N THR A 157 -2.14 -15.76 3.23
CA THR A 157 -1.58 -16.06 4.55
C THR A 157 -0.33 -15.26 4.91
N THR A 158 0.22 -14.49 3.97
CA THR A 158 1.28 -13.52 4.30
C THR A 158 0.75 -12.46 5.26
N CYS A 159 -0.41 -11.89 4.92
CA CYS A 159 -1.06 -10.84 5.70
C CYS A 159 -2.09 -11.41 6.67
N HIS A 160 -2.84 -12.44 6.25
CA HIS A 160 -3.90 -13.02 7.03
C HIS A 160 -3.40 -14.13 7.95
N GLN A 161 -3.75 -14.06 9.23
CA GLN A 161 -3.46 -15.02 10.28
C GLN A 161 -4.77 -15.54 10.89
N GLY A 162 -4.67 -16.68 11.56
CA GLY A 162 -5.80 -17.29 12.23
C GLY A 162 -6.34 -16.48 13.39
N ASN A 163 -7.66 -16.48 13.51
CA ASN A 163 -8.35 -16.06 14.71
C ASN A 163 -7.88 -16.90 15.91
N ASN A 164 -7.72 -16.25 17.07
CA ASN A 164 -7.72 -16.95 18.34
C ASN A 164 -9.18 -17.23 18.74
N PRO A 165 -9.58 -18.50 18.96
CA PRO A 165 -10.94 -18.84 19.40
C PRO A 165 -11.36 -18.16 20.71
N ARG A 166 -10.41 -17.70 21.54
CA ARG A 166 -10.67 -17.06 22.83
C ARG A 166 -11.02 -15.57 22.75
N ASP A 167 -11.05 -14.96 21.55
CA ASP A 167 -11.39 -13.53 21.36
C ASP A 167 -10.64 -12.60 22.33
N GLU A 168 -9.43 -12.98 22.71
CA GLU A 168 -8.55 -12.18 23.55
C GLU A 168 -7.93 -11.08 22.68
N VAL A 169 -7.95 -9.87 23.20
CA VAL A 169 -7.48 -8.67 22.53
C VAL A 169 -6.17 -8.26 23.20
N SER A 170 -5.09 -8.12 22.43
CA SER A 170 -3.81 -7.68 22.99
C SER A 170 -3.99 -6.32 23.69
N GLY A 171 -3.41 -6.20 24.89
CA GLY A 171 -3.42 -4.96 25.67
C GLY A 171 -4.75 -4.57 26.35
N THR A 172 -5.73 -5.47 26.49
CA THR A 172 -6.96 -5.17 27.27
C THR A 172 -6.84 -5.33 28.78
N ALA A 173 -5.81 -6.03 29.25
CA ALA A 173 -5.43 -6.17 30.65
C ALA A 173 -3.89 -6.22 30.76
N ALA A 174 -3.36 -5.98 31.95
CA ALA A 174 -1.92 -5.96 32.21
C ALA A 174 -1.22 -7.30 31.94
N ASP A 175 -1.97 -8.39 31.94
CA ASP A 175 -1.55 -9.78 31.67
C ASP A 175 -2.02 -10.30 30.31
N SER A 176 -2.65 -9.47 29.48
CA SER A 176 -3.07 -9.88 28.13
C SER A 176 -1.85 -10.24 27.28
N PRO A 177 -1.87 -11.40 26.57
CA PRO A 177 -0.77 -11.75 25.68
C PRO A 177 -0.60 -10.69 24.59
N THR A 178 0.65 -10.28 24.35
CA THR A 178 1.00 -9.18 23.44
C THR A 178 1.13 -9.63 21.98
N ASP A 179 1.17 -10.93 21.75
CA ASP A 179 1.27 -11.58 20.44
C ASP A 179 -0.11 -11.87 19.81
N LEU A 180 -1.19 -11.42 20.44
CA LEU A 180 -2.54 -11.55 19.89
C LEU A 180 -2.79 -10.54 18.77
N THR A 181 -3.03 -11.04 17.57
CA THR A 181 -3.67 -10.28 16.51
C THR A 181 -5.12 -10.01 16.91
N MET A 182 -5.52 -8.74 16.96
CA MET A 182 -6.92 -8.30 17.15
C MET A 182 -7.88 -9.13 16.29
N ARG A 183 -9.20 -9.08 16.54
CA ARG A 183 -10.28 -9.68 15.68
C ARG A 183 -10.15 -9.49 14.15
N LYS A 184 -9.24 -8.63 13.71
CA LYS A 184 -8.80 -8.50 12.33
C LYS A 184 -7.83 -9.65 12.04
N MET A 185 -8.20 -10.48 11.07
CA MET A 185 -7.35 -11.51 10.49
C MET A 185 -5.96 -11.00 10.04
N VAL A 186 -5.66 -9.70 10.08
CA VAL A 186 -4.41 -9.11 9.58
C VAL A 186 -3.63 -8.48 10.72
N ASP A 187 -2.35 -8.86 10.84
CA ASP A 187 -1.37 -8.18 11.68
C ASP A 187 -0.82 -6.93 10.98
N PRO A 188 -1.09 -5.71 11.50
CA PRO A 188 -0.58 -4.47 10.91
C PRO A 188 0.95 -4.40 10.81
N ASN A 189 1.70 -5.15 11.63
CA ASN A 189 3.15 -5.21 11.52
C ASN A 189 3.59 -5.82 10.17
N THR A 190 2.79 -6.70 9.58
CA THR A 190 3.06 -7.23 8.23
C THR A 190 2.99 -6.12 7.19
N CYS A 191 2.00 -5.21 7.30
CA CYS A 191 1.90 -4.04 6.43
C CYS A 191 3.09 -3.10 6.63
N LEU A 192 3.54 -2.94 7.88
CA LEU A 192 4.63 -2.05 8.25
C LEU A 192 5.97 -2.48 7.62
N MET A 193 6.18 -3.78 7.35
CA MET A 193 7.35 -4.26 6.62
C MET A 193 7.49 -3.52 5.28
N CYS A 194 6.44 -3.47 4.48
CA CYS A 194 6.49 -2.87 3.13
C CYS A 194 6.15 -1.37 3.11
N HIS A 195 5.33 -0.89 4.05
CA HIS A 195 4.81 0.48 4.08
C HIS A 195 5.33 1.33 5.24
N GLY A 196 6.38 0.88 5.91
CA GLY A 196 7.09 1.64 6.92
C GLY A 196 7.91 2.78 6.32
N GLN A 197 8.16 3.81 7.14
CA GLN A 197 9.00 4.92 6.74
C GLN A 197 10.45 4.47 6.51
N PHE A 198 11.11 5.05 5.50
CA PHE A 198 12.52 4.80 5.23
C PHE A 198 13.40 5.28 6.41
N PRO A 199 14.13 4.38 7.10
CA PRO A 199 14.87 4.72 8.30
C PRO A 199 16.26 5.30 7.97
N TYR A 200 16.29 6.44 7.28
CA TYR A 200 17.52 7.02 6.73
C TYR A 200 18.60 7.30 7.79
N GLN A 201 18.21 7.62 9.03
CA GLN A 201 19.14 7.84 10.14
C GLN A 201 19.92 6.57 10.51
N ASN A 202 19.28 5.40 10.42
CA ASN A 202 19.94 4.12 10.70
C ASN A 202 21.02 3.79 9.65
N MET A 203 20.91 4.38 8.45
CA MET A 203 21.89 4.27 7.37
C MET A 203 22.95 5.37 7.41
N GLY A 204 22.87 6.32 8.35
CA GLY A 204 23.79 7.46 8.43
C GLY A 204 23.64 8.46 7.29
N LEU A 205 22.46 8.52 6.65
CA LEU A 205 22.18 9.48 5.59
C LEU A 205 21.92 10.88 6.18
N PRO A 206 22.33 11.97 5.48
CA PRO A 206 22.18 13.33 5.98
C PRO A 206 20.71 13.80 6.05
N GLY A 207 19.80 13.16 5.31
CA GLY A 207 18.37 13.45 5.31
C GLY A 207 17.55 12.32 4.68
N PRO A 208 16.22 12.50 4.57
CA PRO A 208 15.33 11.60 3.83
C PRO A 208 15.83 11.33 2.39
N TRP A 209 15.47 10.18 1.82
CA TRP A 209 15.97 9.78 0.50
C TRP A 209 15.60 10.75 -0.63
N HIS A 210 14.41 11.36 -0.58
CA HIS A 210 14.00 12.36 -1.58
C HIS A 210 14.86 13.64 -1.55
N GLU A 211 15.59 13.89 -0.45
CA GLU A 211 16.53 15.01 -0.32
C GLU A 211 17.97 14.55 -0.60
N SER A 212 18.35 13.38 -0.08
CA SER A 212 19.73 12.88 -0.11
C SER A 212 20.08 12.08 -1.36
N GLY A 213 19.07 11.50 -2.03
CA GLY A 213 19.24 10.53 -3.12
C GLY A 213 20.08 11.06 -4.28
N VAL A 214 19.94 12.34 -4.62
CA VAL A 214 20.71 13.01 -5.68
C VAL A 214 22.23 12.92 -5.43
N GLY A 215 22.66 13.08 -4.17
CA GLY A 215 24.07 12.94 -3.77
C GLY A 215 24.61 11.51 -3.96
N PHE A 216 23.71 10.53 -4.03
CA PHE A 216 24.01 9.12 -4.31
C PHE A 216 23.55 8.70 -5.71
N GLN A 217 23.45 9.65 -6.66
CA GLN A 217 23.03 9.39 -8.05
C GLN A 217 21.68 8.65 -8.15
N ASN A 218 20.81 8.84 -7.15
CA ASN A 218 19.57 8.09 -6.94
C ASN A 218 19.77 6.57 -7.10
N ASN A 219 20.88 6.01 -6.62
CA ASN A 219 21.23 4.62 -6.83
C ASN A 219 21.54 3.92 -5.50
N CYS A 220 20.57 3.15 -4.99
CA CYS A 220 20.71 2.37 -3.76
C CYS A 220 21.84 1.33 -3.85
N LEU A 221 22.15 0.84 -5.05
CA LEU A 221 23.16 -0.20 -5.26
C LEU A 221 24.59 0.31 -5.10
N LEU A 222 24.84 1.63 -5.09
CA LEU A 222 26.16 2.19 -4.79
C LEU A 222 26.73 1.66 -3.46
N CYS A 223 25.87 1.42 -2.47
CA CYS A 223 26.26 0.83 -1.19
C CYS A 223 25.78 -0.62 -1.05
N HIS A 224 24.54 -0.91 -1.46
CA HIS A 224 23.94 -2.22 -1.21
C HIS A 224 24.54 -3.36 -2.05
N ALA A 225 25.20 -3.06 -3.18
CA ALA A 225 25.92 -4.09 -3.94
C ALA A 225 27.15 -4.66 -3.20
N ALA A 226 27.73 -3.91 -2.25
CA ALA A 226 28.98 -4.29 -1.57
C ALA A 226 28.79 -4.67 -0.10
N ILE A 227 27.85 -4.03 0.63
CA ILE A 227 27.78 -4.13 2.10
C ILE A 227 26.64 -5.05 2.57
N ARG A 228 25.63 -5.29 1.72
CA ARG A 228 24.44 -6.11 2.05
C ARG A 228 24.07 -7.02 0.89
N THR A 229 24.97 -7.95 0.59
CA THR A 229 24.90 -8.86 -0.57
C THR A 229 23.90 -10.00 -0.41
N THR A 230 23.54 -10.35 0.83
CA THR A 230 22.48 -11.32 1.14
C THR A 230 21.28 -10.56 1.70
N ARG A 231 20.24 -10.41 0.89
CA ARG A 231 19.01 -9.65 1.20
C ARG A 231 17.77 -10.36 0.70
N HIS A 232 16.61 -9.93 1.20
CA HIS A 232 15.28 -10.41 0.78
C HIS A 232 15.07 -11.93 0.95
N LYS A 233 15.73 -12.56 1.93
CA LYS A 233 15.65 -14.01 2.21
C LYS A 233 14.45 -14.36 3.09
N VAL A 234 13.26 -14.10 2.56
CA VAL A 234 11.98 -14.43 3.19
C VAL A 234 11.06 -15.08 2.16
N ASN A 235 10.12 -15.92 2.60
CA ASN A 235 9.27 -16.72 1.72
C ASN A 235 8.29 -15.89 0.87
N PHE A 236 7.93 -14.68 1.30
CA PHE A 236 6.99 -13.81 0.60
C PHE A 236 7.64 -12.84 -0.39
N LEU A 237 8.97 -12.84 -0.52
CA LEU A 237 9.70 -12.01 -1.48
C LEU A 237 10.40 -12.85 -2.55
N ASN A 238 10.48 -12.34 -3.77
CA ASN A 238 11.32 -12.91 -4.82
C ASN A 238 12.65 -12.16 -4.88
N ALA A 239 13.64 -12.62 -4.10
CA ALA A 239 14.95 -11.97 -4.02
C ALA A 239 15.58 -11.74 -5.39
N ALA A 240 15.60 -12.74 -6.27
CA ALA A 240 16.23 -12.64 -7.58
C ALA A 240 15.53 -11.59 -8.48
N GLY A 241 14.20 -11.56 -8.47
CA GLY A 241 13.43 -10.57 -9.20
C GLY A 241 13.63 -9.14 -8.66
N ILE A 242 13.72 -8.98 -7.33
CA ILE A 242 14.06 -7.69 -6.72
C ILE A 242 15.42 -7.20 -7.19
N GLU A 243 16.44 -8.07 -7.20
CA GLU A 243 17.78 -7.67 -7.64
C GLU A 243 17.82 -7.28 -9.12
N GLN A 244 17.08 -7.99 -9.95
CA GLN A 244 16.98 -7.66 -11.38
C GLN A 244 16.29 -6.32 -11.61
N GLU A 245 15.13 -6.07 -10.98
CA GLU A 245 14.39 -4.81 -11.14
C GLU A 245 15.11 -3.62 -10.48
N GLY A 246 15.85 -3.86 -9.39
CA GLY A 246 16.63 -2.84 -8.68
C GLY A 246 17.87 -2.34 -9.44
N VAL A 247 18.43 -3.13 -10.35
CA VAL A 247 19.51 -2.70 -11.26
C VAL A 247 18.98 -1.72 -12.30
N ALA A 248 17.76 -1.94 -12.80
CA ALA A 248 17.17 -1.12 -13.84
C ALA A 248 16.61 0.21 -13.31
N ASN A 249 15.97 0.18 -12.12
CA ASN A 249 15.35 1.36 -11.54
C ASN A 249 15.43 1.34 -10.01
N SER A 250 16.02 2.39 -9.42
CA SER A 250 16.12 2.54 -7.97
C SER A 250 14.79 2.82 -7.28
N ASP A 251 13.76 3.24 -8.02
CA ASP A 251 12.39 3.36 -7.49
C ASP A 251 11.83 2.00 -7.09
N SER A 252 12.31 0.89 -7.67
CA SER A 252 11.99 -0.47 -7.21
C SER A 252 12.45 -0.67 -5.76
N CYS A 253 13.65 -0.19 -5.42
CA CYS A 253 14.19 -0.24 -4.06
C CYS A 253 13.45 0.75 -3.15
N TYR A 254 13.39 2.03 -3.55
CA TYR A 254 12.82 3.08 -2.71
C TYR A 254 11.33 2.86 -2.48
N GLY A 255 10.58 2.41 -3.48
CA GLY A 255 9.15 2.10 -3.36
C GLY A 255 8.84 1.11 -2.23
N CYS A 256 9.66 0.07 -2.08
CA CYS A 256 9.53 -0.92 -1.00
C CYS A 256 10.18 -0.48 0.33
N HIS A 257 11.23 0.33 0.29
CA HIS A 257 11.95 0.79 1.48
C HIS A 257 11.44 2.11 2.06
N GLY A 258 10.20 2.52 1.75
CA GLY A 258 9.54 3.67 2.41
C GLY A 258 9.31 4.90 1.55
N GLY A 259 9.64 4.83 0.25
CA GLY A 259 9.17 5.78 -0.76
C GLY A 259 7.66 5.73 -0.97
N ARG A 260 7.00 4.67 -0.49
CA ARG A 260 5.54 4.57 -0.42
C ARG A 260 5.05 4.24 0.98
N ALA A 261 5.63 4.90 1.97
CA ALA A 261 5.24 4.74 3.36
C ALA A 261 3.79 5.20 3.60
N TRP A 262 2.99 4.36 4.24
CA TRP A 262 1.69 4.72 4.81
C TRP A 262 1.80 4.98 6.30
N TYR A 263 2.78 4.33 6.93
CA TYR A 263 3.07 4.49 8.34
C TYR A 263 4.19 5.51 8.55
N ARG A 264 4.05 6.32 9.60
CA ARG A 264 5.08 7.28 10.04
C ARG A 264 6.23 6.60 10.80
N THR A 265 6.09 5.31 11.10
CA THR A 265 7.10 4.52 11.80
C THR A 265 7.80 3.62 10.80
N SER A 266 9.08 3.34 11.05
CA SER A 266 9.82 2.33 10.30
C SER A 266 9.57 0.95 10.90
N PHE A 267 9.56 -0.09 10.08
CA PHE A 267 9.60 -1.45 10.59
C PHE A 267 11.00 -1.76 11.16
N PRO A 268 11.12 -2.27 12.39
CA PRO A 268 12.40 -2.63 12.98
C PRO A 268 12.87 -4.00 12.44
N TYR A 269 13.24 -4.05 11.16
CA TYR A 269 13.73 -5.27 10.52
C TYR A 269 14.84 -5.96 11.34
N PRO A 270 14.81 -7.31 11.42
CA PRO A 270 15.87 -8.08 12.07
C PRO A 270 17.26 -7.68 11.57
N ARG A 271 18.21 -7.57 12.49
CA ARG A 271 19.60 -7.25 12.20
C ARG A 271 20.43 -8.53 12.19
N HIS A 272 20.32 -9.25 11.08
CA HIS A 272 21.20 -10.36 10.73
C HIS A 272 22.67 -9.93 10.78
N ALA A 273 23.57 -10.84 11.14
CA ALA A 273 25.00 -10.58 11.03
C ALA A 273 25.43 -10.52 9.56
N TRP A 274 26.39 -9.65 9.22
CA TRP A 274 26.98 -9.60 7.88
C TRP A 274 28.49 -9.37 7.94
N PRO A 275 29.26 -9.83 6.92
CA PRO A 275 30.70 -9.60 6.87
C PRO A 275 31.05 -8.10 6.94
N GLY A 276 31.93 -7.73 7.88
CA GLY A 276 32.31 -6.33 8.10
C GLY A 276 31.35 -5.54 9.01
N ALA A 277 30.30 -6.16 9.54
CA ALA A 277 29.58 -5.60 10.68
C ALA A 277 30.55 -5.55 11.88
N GLY A 278 30.86 -4.35 12.39
CA GLY A 278 31.68 -4.21 13.59
C GLY A 278 31.09 -4.97 14.79
N ALA A 279 31.94 -5.32 15.75
CA ALA A 279 31.52 -6.06 16.95
C ALA A 279 30.50 -5.31 17.82
N THR A 280 30.51 -3.97 17.74
CA THR A 280 29.59 -3.11 18.48
C THR A 280 28.24 -3.03 17.78
N VAL A 281 27.17 -3.44 18.47
CA VAL A 281 25.79 -3.26 18.01
C VAL A 281 25.39 -1.78 18.22
N PRO A 282 24.96 -1.05 17.17
CA PRO A 282 24.49 0.33 17.31
C PRO A 282 23.28 0.43 18.25
N GLU A 283 23.10 1.57 18.93
CA GLU A 283 22.01 1.79 19.89
C GLU A 283 20.62 1.44 19.32
N TRP A 284 20.32 1.91 18.11
CA TRP A 284 19.05 1.67 17.43
C TRP A 284 18.76 0.19 17.11
N ALA A 285 19.76 -0.67 17.24
CA ALA A 285 19.70 -2.09 16.88
C ALA A 285 19.73 -3.04 18.08
N LYS A 286 19.94 -2.55 19.31
CA LYS A 286 20.14 -3.42 20.49
C LYS A 286 18.96 -4.37 20.74
N ASP A 287 17.74 -3.87 20.56
CA ASP A 287 16.52 -4.64 20.82
C ASP A 287 15.96 -5.31 19.55
N ARG A 288 16.72 -5.32 18.45
CA ARG A 288 16.26 -5.93 17.21
C ARG A 288 16.51 -7.44 17.22
N PRO A 289 15.54 -8.25 16.73
CA PRO A 289 15.79 -9.66 16.48
C PRO A 289 17.01 -9.85 15.56
N THR A 290 17.76 -10.92 15.76
CA THR A 290 18.86 -11.30 14.86
C THR A 290 18.42 -12.22 13.73
N GLU A 291 17.19 -12.72 13.80
CA GLU A 291 16.59 -13.64 12.84
C GLU A 291 15.21 -13.16 12.41
N SER A 292 14.79 -13.57 11.22
CA SER A 292 13.42 -13.35 10.74
C SER A 292 12.43 -14.25 11.49
N ASP A 293 11.17 -13.83 11.57
CA ASP A 293 10.08 -14.65 12.10
C ASP A 293 10.07 -16.01 11.39
N LEU A 294 9.93 -17.09 12.18
CA LEU A 294 9.93 -18.48 11.71
C LEU A 294 8.95 -18.69 10.55
N ARG A 295 7.80 -18.00 10.55
CA ARG A 295 6.78 -18.13 9.49
C ARG A 295 7.21 -17.54 8.14
N PHE A 296 8.25 -16.71 8.13
CA PHE A 296 8.78 -16.07 6.93
C PHE A 296 10.11 -16.65 6.47
N LEU A 297 10.68 -17.60 7.22
CA LEU A 297 11.86 -18.32 6.75
C LEU A 297 11.52 -19.12 5.50
N ILE A 298 12.45 -19.13 4.55
CA ILE A 298 12.38 -20.00 3.39
C ILE A 298 12.70 -21.40 3.91
N GLU A 299 11.74 -22.35 3.84
CA GLU A 299 11.99 -23.74 4.25
C GLU A 299 13.31 -24.24 3.61
N GLY A 300 14.27 -24.66 4.45
CA GLY A 300 15.67 -24.91 4.05
C GLY A 300 16.71 -23.97 4.68
N SER A 301 16.30 -23.04 5.56
CA SER A 301 17.19 -22.18 6.34
C SER A 301 17.00 -22.34 7.86
N LYS A 302 16.89 -23.58 8.34
CA LYS A 302 17.31 -23.93 9.71
C LYS A 302 18.81 -24.24 9.66
N PRO A 303 19.61 -23.87 10.67
CA PRO A 303 20.98 -24.38 10.77
C PRO A 303 21.01 -25.91 10.76
#